data_AF-A0A0Q3MTG4-F1
#
_entry.id   AF-A0A0Q3MTG4-F1
#
_cell.length_a   1.000
_cell.length_b   1.000
_cell.length_c   1.000
_cell.angle_alpha   90.00
_cell.angle_beta   90.00
_cell.angle_gamma   90.00
#
_symmetry.space_group_name_H-M   'P 1'
#
loop_
_entity.id
_entity.type
_entity.pdbx_description
1 polymer ?
#
loop_
_entity_poly.entity_id
_entity_poly.type
_entity_poly.pdbx_seq_one_letter_code
_entity_poly.pdbx_strand_id
1 'polypeptide(L)'
;MAAVPKPALARALLQQCTSARLQVKPPEHGAEAEWVEIQRGLVIYICFFKGADEDLVPKIVNMLLSVKLSESESGEYVSVLDLPGNVLIIPQATLGGKLKGKKMQYHANIEKEKGLELYSQFVTLCEKELSASTRCAEAGVRVKHGTYGNRQVLKLDTNGPYTHLIEF
;
A
#
# COMPACT_ATOMS: atom_id res chain seq x y z
N MET A 1 19.54 30.94 -1.60
CA MET A 1 18.33 30.63 -0.81
C MET A 1 18.04 29.15 -1.01
N ALA A 2 18.02 28.34 0.05
CA ALA A 2 17.62 26.94 -0.06
C ALA A 2 16.15 26.89 -0.49
N ALA A 3 15.84 26.07 -1.50
CA ALA A 3 14.46 25.87 -1.94
C ALA A 3 13.63 25.38 -0.75
N VAL A 4 12.48 26.02 -0.50
CA VAL A 4 11.51 25.51 0.47
C VAL A 4 11.08 24.12 -0.01
N PRO A 5 11.26 23.06 0.78
CA PRO A 5 10.87 21.72 0.36
C PRO A 5 9.37 21.72 0.08
N LYS A 6 9.01 21.26 -1.12
CA LYS A 6 7.59 21.09 -1.47
C LYS A 6 6.95 20.10 -0.49
N PRO A 7 5.72 20.35 -0.03
CA PRO A 7 5.02 19.41 0.83
C PRO A 7 4.79 18.09 0.07
N ALA A 8 4.90 16.97 0.79
CA ALA A 8 4.51 15.68 0.25
C ALA A 8 3.02 15.67 -0.14
N LEU A 9 2.71 15.03 -1.25
CA LEU A 9 1.39 14.77 -1.82
C LEU A 9 0.93 13.34 -1.52
N ALA A 10 1.84 12.40 -1.27
CA ALA A 10 1.49 11.09 -0.74
C ALA A 10 2.60 10.51 0.16
N ARG A 11 2.23 9.52 0.96
CA ARG A 11 3.14 8.77 1.82
C ARG A 11 2.77 7.29 1.80
N ALA A 12 3.76 6.45 1.53
CA ALA A 12 3.63 5.01 1.55
C ALA A 12 4.55 4.40 2.60
N LEU A 13 4.03 3.46 3.39
CA LEU A 13 4.84 2.58 4.24
C LEU A 13 4.80 1.18 3.64
N LEU A 14 5.98 0.59 3.46
CA LEU A 14 6.16 -0.70 2.79
C LEU A 14 6.69 -1.71 3.79
N GLN A 15 6.12 -2.92 3.79
CA GLN A 15 6.60 -4.04 4.60
C GLN A 15 6.61 -5.33 3.80
N GLN A 16 7.64 -6.15 3.99
CA GLN A 16 7.70 -7.51 3.47
C GLN A 16 6.92 -8.46 4.38
N CYS A 17 6.26 -9.46 3.79
CA CYS A 17 5.55 -10.50 4.55
C CYS A 17 5.76 -11.89 3.96
N THR A 18 5.67 -12.90 4.82
CA THR A 18 5.55 -14.31 4.40
C THR A 18 4.08 -14.66 4.12
N SER A 19 3.17 -14.02 4.85
CA SER A 19 1.72 -14.07 4.60
C SER A 19 1.03 -12.88 5.28
N ALA A 20 -0.14 -12.50 4.78
CA ALA A 20 -0.97 -11.50 5.41
C ALA A 20 -2.45 -11.83 5.22
N ARG A 21 -3.27 -11.53 6.22
CA ARG A 21 -4.73 -11.68 6.20
C ARG A 21 -5.38 -10.36 6.60
N LEU A 22 -6.28 -9.86 5.76
CA LEU A 22 -6.96 -8.58 5.93
C LEU A 22 -8.48 -8.74 5.85
N GLN A 23 -9.20 -8.15 6.79
CA GLN A 23 -10.66 -8.07 6.74
C GLN A 23 -11.08 -7.07 5.66
N VAL A 24 -11.96 -7.51 4.75
CA VAL A 24 -12.52 -6.64 3.70
C VAL A 24 -13.98 -6.26 3.96
N LYS A 25 -14.70 -7.07 4.74
CA LYS A 25 -16.06 -6.74 5.18
C LYS A 25 -16.24 -7.08 6.66
N PRO A 26 -16.78 -6.16 7.47
CA PRO A 26 -17.09 -6.45 8.86
C PRO A 26 -18.22 -7.50 8.96
N PRO A 27 -18.36 -8.17 10.11
CA PRO A 27 -19.49 -9.06 10.33
C PRO A 27 -20.79 -8.25 10.43
N GLU A 28 -21.87 -8.72 9.79
CA GLU A 28 -23.18 -8.05 9.77
C GLU A 28 -24.32 -9.07 9.91
N HIS A 29 -25.28 -8.80 10.79
CA HIS A 29 -26.56 -9.54 10.89
C HIS A 29 -26.43 -11.08 10.84
N GLY A 30 -25.51 -11.66 11.62
CA GLY A 30 -25.30 -13.11 11.67
C GLY A 30 -24.38 -13.69 10.59
N ALA A 31 -23.87 -12.86 9.67
CA ALA A 31 -22.80 -13.22 8.76
C ALA A 31 -21.43 -12.99 9.41
N GLU A 32 -20.51 -13.93 9.18
CA GLU A 32 -19.10 -13.80 9.54
C GLU A 32 -18.41 -12.71 8.72
N ALA A 33 -17.31 -12.17 9.26
CA ALA A 33 -16.48 -11.22 8.52
C ALA A 33 -15.85 -11.86 7.28
N GLU A 34 -15.71 -11.09 6.19
CA GLU A 34 -15.04 -11.55 4.97
C GLU A 34 -13.58 -11.09 4.96
N TRP A 35 -12.70 -11.96 4.45
CA TRP A 35 -11.25 -11.80 4.50
C TRP A 35 -10.61 -12.05 3.15
N VAL A 36 -9.47 -11.38 2.91
CA VAL A 36 -8.54 -11.71 1.83
C VAL A 36 -7.19 -12.08 2.43
N GLU A 37 -6.47 -12.94 1.73
CA GLU A 37 -5.15 -13.39 2.13
C GLU A 37 -4.16 -13.26 0.97
N ILE A 38 -2.92 -12.96 1.32
CA ILE A 38 -1.78 -13.07 0.42
C ILE A 38 -0.73 -13.99 1.03
N GLN A 39 0.01 -14.68 0.17
CA GLN A 39 1.25 -15.36 0.54
C GLN A 39 2.41 -14.36 0.45
N ARG A 40 3.66 -14.85 0.36
CA ARG A 40 4.87 -14.02 0.30
C ARG A 40 4.70 -12.83 -0.64
N GLY A 41 5.05 -11.65 -0.16
CA GLY A 41 4.75 -10.43 -0.88
C GLY A 41 5.06 -9.13 -0.14
N LEU A 42 4.56 -8.05 -0.73
CA LEU A 42 4.71 -6.69 -0.27
C LEU A 42 3.37 -6.17 0.26
N VAL A 43 3.37 -5.64 1.48
CA VAL A 43 2.25 -4.86 2.04
C VAL A 43 2.54 -3.38 1.86
N ILE A 44 1.60 -2.66 1.23
CA ILE A 44 1.68 -1.24 0.96
C ILE A 44 0.59 -0.52 1.75
N TYR A 45 0.97 0.30 2.71
CA TYR A 45 0.06 1.22 3.40
C TYR A 45 0.15 2.58 2.73
N ILE A 46 -0.95 3.12 2.24
CA ILE A 46 -0.95 4.36 1.45
C ILE A 46 -1.80 5.46 2.07
N CYS A 47 -1.29 6.69 2.04
CA CYS A 47 -1.97 7.91 2.44
C CYS A 47 -1.75 9.00 1.40
N PHE A 48 -2.83 9.66 0.99
CA PHE A 48 -2.80 10.80 0.08
C PHE A 48 -3.04 12.11 0.84
N PHE A 49 -2.39 13.18 0.39
CA PHE A 49 -2.46 14.52 0.97
C PHE A 49 -3.16 15.51 0.04
N LYS A 50 -3.50 16.68 0.59
CA LYS A 50 -4.07 17.79 -0.17
C LYS A 50 -3.13 18.20 -1.30
N GLY A 51 -3.70 18.33 -2.51
CA GLY A 51 -2.96 18.64 -3.72
C GLY A 51 -2.50 17.42 -4.52
N ALA A 52 -2.69 16.20 -4.01
CA ALA A 52 -2.52 15.00 -4.83
C ALA A 52 -3.61 14.92 -5.91
N ASP A 53 -3.20 14.51 -7.11
CA ASP A 53 -4.06 14.33 -8.27
C ASP A 53 -3.80 12.97 -8.93
N GLU A 54 -4.53 12.70 -10.01
CA GLU A 54 -4.50 11.43 -10.74
C GLU A 54 -3.17 11.21 -11.47
N ASP A 55 -2.46 12.28 -11.83
CA ASP A 55 -1.15 12.23 -12.49
C ASP A 55 -0.04 11.76 -11.55
N LEU A 56 -0.25 11.86 -10.24
CA LEU A 56 0.67 11.35 -9.23
C LEU A 56 0.60 9.82 -9.13
N VAL A 57 -0.57 9.22 -9.32
CA VAL A 57 -0.81 7.80 -9.04
C VAL A 57 0.08 6.87 -9.86
N PRO A 58 0.25 7.05 -11.19
CA PRO A 58 1.17 6.22 -11.98
C PRO A 58 2.62 6.27 -11.48
N LYS A 59 3.07 7.44 -10.98
CA LYS A 59 4.43 7.61 -10.44
C LYS A 59 4.61 6.82 -9.14
N ILE A 60 3.59 6.85 -8.27
CA ILE A 60 3.57 6.06 -7.04
C ILE A 60 3.63 4.56 -7.38
N VAL A 61 2.76 4.08 -8.27
CA VAL A 61 2.69 2.66 -8.66
C VAL A 61 4.04 2.17 -9.19
N ASN A 62 4.62 2.89 -10.16
CA ASN A 62 5.92 2.54 -10.73
C ASN A 62 7.02 2.49 -9.65
N MET A 63 7.10 3.50 -8.79
CA MET A 63 8.10 3.52 -7.72
C MET A 63 7.92 2.35 -6.74
N LEU A 64 6.70 2.13 -6.25
CA LEU A 64 6.45 1.16 -5.18
C LEU A 64 6.54 -0.30 -5.65
N LEU A 65 6.21 -0.58 -6.92
CA LEU A 65 6.34 -1.93 -7.46
C LEU A 65 7.75 -2.24 -7.96
N SER A 66 8.54 -1.24 -8.36
CA SER A 66 9.90 -1.43 -8.87
C SER A 66 11.01 -1.26 -7.82
N VAL A 67 10.71 -0.69 -6.65
CA VAL A 67 11.71 -0.53 -5.59
C VAL A 67 12.22 -1.89 -5.11
N LYS A 68 13.54 -2.03 -4.96
CA LYS A 68 14.21 -3.28 -4.63
C LYS A 68 14.25 -3.52 -3.12
N LEU A 69 13.15 -4.02 -2.56
CA LEU A 69 13.02 -4.28 -1.12
C LEU A 69 12.74 -5.76 -0.79
N SER A 70 12.52 -6.59 -1.80
CA SER A 70 12.14 -7.97 -1.64
C SER A 70 13.37 -8.87 -1.79
N GLU A 71 13.77 -9.54 -0.71
CA GLU A 71 14.93 -10.43 -0.71
C GLU A 71 14.64 -11.67 -1.56
N SER A 72 15.52 -12.02 -2.49
CA SER A 72 15.46 -13.23 -3.30
C SER A 72 16.08 -14.44 -2.57
N GLU A 73 16.00 -15.63 -3.16
CA GLU A 73 16.66 -16.83 -2.60
C GLU A 73 18.20 -16.73 -2.56
N SER A 74 18.80 -15.82 -3.35
CA SER A 74 20.25 -15.55 -3.32
C SER A 74 20.66 -14.50 -2.27
N GLY A 75 19.69 -13.92 -1.54
CA GLY A 75 19.92 -12.82 -0.60
C GLY A 75 20.02 -11.44 -1.26
N GLU A 76 19.83 -11.35 -2.58
CA GLU A 76 19.79 -10.06 -3.28
C GLU A 76 18.42 -9.40 -3.14
N TYR A 77 18.39 -8.09 -2.92
CA TYR A 77 17.14 -7.33 -2.96
C TYR A 77 16.72 -7.03 -4.39
N VAL A 78 15.51 -7.46 -4.74
CA VAL A 78 14.84 -7.24 -6.02
C VAL A 78 13.48 -6.59 -5.82
N SER A 79 12.84 -6.18 -6.90
CA SER A 79 11.48 -5.63 -6.84
C SER A 79 10.43 -6.70 -6.53
N VAL A 80 9.22 -6.31 -6.12
CA VAL A 80 8.14 -7.31 -5.94
C VAL A 80 7.75 -7.98 -7.27
N LEU A 81 7.93 -7.26 -8.40
CA LEU A 81 7.69 -7.79 -9.74
C LEU A 81 8.73 -8.83 -10.15
N ASP A 82 9.99 -8.59 -9.78
CA ASP A 82 11.11 -9.51 -10.02
C ASP A 82 11.12 -10.68 -9.03
N LEU A 83 10.54 -10.54 -7.83
CA LEU A 83 10.38 -11.65 -6.88
C LEU A 83 9.25 -12.63 -7.26
N PRO A 84 8.47 -12.35 -8.31
CA PRO A 84 7.00 -12.31 -8.29
C PRO A 84 6.35 -12.57 -6.91
N GLY A 85 6.18 -11.50 -6.13
CA GLY A 85 5.45 -11.52 -4.86
C GLY A 85 3.99 -11.06 -4.99
N ASN A 86 3.14 -11.49 -4.05
CA ASN A 86 1.79 -10.90 -3.93
C ASN A 86 1.88 -9.46 -3.42
N VAL A 87 0.82 -8.68 -3.64
CA VAL A 87 0.73 -7.31 -3.11
C VAL A 87 -0.54 -7.17 -2.29
N LEU A 88 -0.43 -6.64 -1.07
CA LEU A 88 -1.57 -6.26 -0.23
C LEU A 88 -1.57 -4.75 -0.03
N ILE A 89 -2.59 -4.07 -0.55
CA ILE A 89 -2.74 -2.61 -0.44
C ILE A 89 -3.69 -2.28 0.71
N ILE A 90 -3.29 -1.37 1.59
CA ILE A 90 -4.07 -0.97 2.77
C ILE A 90 -4.24 0.56 2.77
N PRO A 91 -5.48 1.08 2.75
CA PRO A 91 -5.72 2.50 2.89
C PRO A 91 -5.41 2.91 4.34
N GLN A 92 -4.40 3.77 4.53
CA GLN A 92 -3.85 4.10 5.85
C GLN A 92 -3.67 5.61 6.01
N ALA A 93 -4.79 6.35 5.99
CA ALA A 93 -4.82 7.80 6.15
C ALA A 93 -4.12 8.31 7.44
N THR A 94 -3.97 7.45 8.45
CA THR A 94 -3.28 7.79 9.69
C THR A 94 -1.78 8.07 9.52
N LEU A 95 -1.16 7.63 8.41
CA LEU A 95 0.22 7.99 8.07
C LEU A 95 0.41 9.51 7.91
N GLY A 96 -0.65 10.27 7.66
CA GLY A 96 -0.61 11.74 7.61
C GLY A 96 -0.64 12.45 8.95
N GLY A 97 -0.74 11.69 10.05
CA GLY A 97 -0.83 12.24 11.39
C GLY A 97 0.41 13.05 11.76
N LYS A 98 0.18 14.25 12.29
CA LYS A 98 1.20 15.06 12.97
C LYS A 98 0.86 15.20 14.44
N LEU A 99 1.85 15.02 15.31
CA LEU A 99 1.65 15.16 16.75
C LEU A 99 1.47 16.64 17.11
N LYS A 100 0.39 16.94 17.84
CA LYS A 100 0.15 18.23 18.49
C LYS A 100 -0.16 17.99 19.97
N GLY A 101 0.83 18.26 20.82
CA GLY A 101 0.78 17.86 22.23
C GLY A 101 0.71 16.34 22.35
N LYS A 102 -0.40 15.81 22.87
CA LYS A 102 -0.67 14.37 23.03
C LYS A 102 -1.70 13.81 22.05
N LYS A 103 -2.10 14.59 21.03
CA LYS A 103 -3.10 14.19 20.02
C LYS A 103 -2.51 14.24 18.62
N MET A 104 -3.01 13.40 17.71
CA MET A 104 -2.68 13.47 16.30
C MET A 104 -3.64 14.42 15.56
N GLN A 105 -3.10 15.15 14.57
CA GLN A 105 -3.87 15.99 13.65
C GLN A 105 -3.61 15.58 12.21
N TYR A 106 -4.63 15.71 11.36
CA TYR A 106 -4.65 15.21 9.98
C TYR A 106 -4.97 16.30 8.96
N HIS A 107 -4.64 17.57 9.26
CA HIS A 107 -5.03 18.73 8.44
C HIS A 107 -4.52 18.68 6.98
N ALA A 108 -3.44 17.93 6.73
CA ALA A 108 -2.82 17.75 5.42
C ALA A 108 -3.44 16.59 4.62
N ASN A 109 -4.25 15.72 5.24
CA ASN A 109 -4.88 14.62 4.53
C ASN A 109 -5.84 15.13 3.47
N ILE A 110 -5.92 14.39 2.37
CA ILE A 110 -6.90 14.64 1.33
C ILE A 110 -8.33 14.42 1.86
N GLU A 111 -9.31 15.07 1.24
CA GLU A 111 -10.73 14.88 1.54
C GLU A 111 -11.18 13.45 1.17
N LYS A 112 -12.18 12.92 1.87
CA LYS A 112 -12.56 11.49 1.84
C LYS A 112 -12.91 10.99 0.44
N GLU A 113 -13.72 11.75 -0.30
CA GLU A 113 -14.22 11.36 -1.63
C GLU A 113 -13.06 11.31 -2.64
N LYS A 114 -12.20 12.33 -2.66
CA LYS A 114 -11.03 12.33 -3.55
C LYS A 114 -10.01 11.27 -3.13
N GLY A 115 -9.84 11.03 -1.84
CA GLY A 115 -8.99 9.96 -1.32
C GLY A 115 -9.45 8.58 -1.75
N LEU A 116 -10.76 8.31 -1.78
CA LEU A 116 -11.34 7.07 -2.29
C LEU A 116 -11.08 6.92 -3.80
N GLU A 117 -11.21 7.99 -4.56
CA GLU A 117 -10.98 7.99 -6.01
C GLU A 117 -9.50 7.66 -6.34
N LEU A 118 -8.55 8.36 -5.71
CA LEU A 118 -7.12 8.09 -5.89
C LEU A 118 -6.72 6.70 -5.40
N TYR A 119 -7.30 6.24 -4.29
CA TYR A 119 -7.07 4.88 -3.79
C TYR A 119 -7.56 3.81 -4.78
N SER A 120 -8.76 3.97 -5.32
CA SER A 120 -9.34 3.05 -6.31
C SER A 120 -8.51 3.00 -7.60
N GLN A 121 -8.04 4.16 -8.06
CA GLN A 121 -7.14 4.26 -9.20
C GLN A 121 -5.78 3.59 -8.91
N PHE A 122 -5.22 3.81 -7.72
CA PHE A 122 -3.96 3.20 -7.29
C PHE A 122 -4.04 1.67 -7.29
N VAL A 123 -5.11 1.09 -6.71
CA VAL A 123 -5.35 -0.37 -6.72
C VAL A 123 -5.44 -0.90 -8.15
N THR A 124 -6.27 -0.27 -8.99
CA THR A 124 -6.47 -0.68 -10.40
C THR A 124 -5.15 -0.66 -11.18
N LEU A 125 -4.33 0.37 -10.99
CA LEU A 125 -3.05 0.48 -11.68
C LEU A 125 -2.02 -0.53 -11.16
N CYS A 126 -1.98 -0.82 -9.86
CA CYS A 126 -1.16 -1.90 -9.32
C CYS A 126 -1.56 -3.28 -9.89
N GLU A 127 -2.86 -3.56 -10.00
CA GLU A 127 -3.37 -4.80 -10.61
C GLU A 127 -2.94 -4.94 -12.06
N LYS A 128 -3.06 -3.85 -12.82
CA LYS A 128 -2.65 -3.81 -14.23
C LYS A 128 -1.14 -4.05 -14.38
N GLU A 129 -0.32 -3.35 -13.59
CA GLU A 129 1.13 -3.46 -13.67
C GLU A 129 1.62 -4.86 -13.25
N LEU A 130 1.07 -5.42 -12.16
CA LEU A 130 1.39 -6.78 -11.73
C LEU A 130 1.01 -7.80 -12.81
N SER A 131 -0.16 -7.64 -13.44
CA SER A 131 -0.64 -8.56 -14.48
C SER A 131 0.11 -8.42 -15.82
N ALA A 132 0.71 -7.25 -16.08
CA ALA A 132 1.52 -7.01 -17.28
C ALA A 132 2.91 -7.67 -17.18
N SER A 133 3.39 -7.96 -15.97
CA SER A 133 4.62 -8.73 -15.77
C SER A 133 4.37 -10.21 -16.08
N THR A 134 4.97 -10.72 -17.17
CA THR A 134 4.90 -12.14 -17.56
C THR A 134 5.25 -13.06 -16.39
N ARG A 135 6.30 -12.71 -15.64
CA ARG A 135 6.77 -13.49 -14.50
C ARG A 135 5.75 -13.55 -13.36
N CYS A 136 5.08 -12.43 -13.07
CA CYS A 136 4.01 -12.40 -12.06
C CYS A 136 2.75 -13.14 -12.52
N ALA A 137 2.40 -13.02 -13.80
CA ALA A 137 1.27 -13.72 -14.39
C ALA A 137 1.46 -15.25 -14.31
N GLU A 138 2.63 -15.74 -14.72
CA GLU A 138 3.02 -17.16 -14.63
C GLU A 138 3.07 -17.68 -13.19
N ALA A 139 3.59 -16.88 -12.26
CA ALA A 139 3.63 -17.23 -10.84
C ALA A 139 2.27 -17.20 -10.16
N GLY A 140 1.23 -16.68 -10.83
CA GLY A 140 -0.13 -16.65 -10.28
C GLY A 140 -0.31 -15.67 -9.11
N VAL A 141 0.63 -14.74 -8.89
CA VAL A 141 0.52 -13.75 -7.81
C VAL A 141 -0.54 -12.69 -8.10
N ARG A 142 -1.13 -12.14 -7.05
CA ARG A 142 -2.27 -11.21 -7.15
C ARG A 142 -2.07 -9.98 -6.27
N VAL A 143 -2.76 -8.92 -6.65
CA VAL A 143 -3.03 -7.80 -5.75
C VAL A 143 -4.29 -8.14 -4.95
N LYS A 144 -4.24 -7.89 -3.65
CA LYS A 144 -5.39 -7.82 -2.74
C LYS A 144 -5.39 -6.46 -2.09
N HIS A 145 -6.55 -5.99 -1.66
CA HIS A 145 -6.66 -4.65 -1.10
C HIS A 145 -7.69 -4.57 0.02
N GLY A 146 -7.48 -3.62 0.93
CA GLY A 146 -8.45 -3.28 1.96
C GLY A 146 -9.64 -2.52 1.39
N THR A 147 -10.77 -2.60 2.09
CA THR A 147 -11.94 -1.80 1.78
C THR A 147 -11.76 -0.40 2.36
N TYR A 148 -11.78 0.61 1.51
CA TYR A 148 -11.60 2.00 1.93
C TYR A 148 -12.69 2.43 2.92
N GLY A 149 -12.30 3.13 3.98
CA GLY A 149 -13.21 3.56 5.04
C GLY A 149 -13.54 2.51 6.10
N ASN A 150 -13.23 1.23 5.88
CA ASN A 150 -13.39 0.19 6.89
C ASN A 150 -12.22 0.18 7.89
N ARG A 151 -12.44 -0.51 9.02
CA ARG A 151 -11.35 -0.88 9.92
C ARG A 151 -10.45 -1.92 9.24
N GLN A 152 -9.16 -1.62 9.15
CA GLN A 152 -8.18 -2.52 8.54
C GLN A 152 -7.71 -3.57 9.57
N VAL A 153 -8.55 -4.57 9.85
CA VAL A 153 -8.19 -5.67 10.77
C VAL A 153 -7.21 -6.59 10.07
N LEU A 154 -5.94 -6.51 10.48
CA LEU A 154 -4.81 -7.13 9.81
C LEU A 154 -4.11 -8.14 10.72
N LYS A 155 -3.79 -9.31 10.18
CA LYS A 155 -2.76 -10.22 10.69
C LYS A 155 -1.62 -10.28 9.67
N LEU A 156 -0.39 -10.16 10.16
CA LEU A 156 0.81 -10.11 9.34
C LEU A 156 1.88 -11.02 9.92
N ASP A 157 2.33 -11.99 9.12
CA ASP A 157 3.45 -12.87 9.45
C ASP A 157 4.66 -12.48 8.58
N THR A 158 5.84 -12.37 9.19
CA THR A 158 7.05 -11.86 8.51
C THR A 158 8.29 -12.62 8.96
N ASN A 159 9.28 -12.71 8.07
CA ASN A 159 10.66 -13.07 8.42
C ASN A 159 11.52 -11.80 8.56
N GLY A 160 11.01 -10.81 9.29
CA GLY A 160 11.53 -9.45 9.29
C GLY A 160 10.74 -8.56 8.30
N PRO A 161 10.02 -7.53 8.78
CA PRO A 161 9.14 -6.74 7.92
C PRO A 161 9.87 -5.77 6.99
N TYR A 162 11.19 -5.59 7.16
CA TYR A 162 12.06 -4.69 6.37
C TYR A 162 11.37 -3.36 5.98
N THR A 163 10.91 -2.64 7.00
CA THR A 163 9.95 -1.53 6.83
C THR A 163 10.60 -0.27 6.26
N HIS A 164 9.98 0.30 5.22
CA HIS A 164 10.44 1.51 4.56
C HIS A 164 9.33 2.55 4.43
N LEU A 165 9.69 3.83 4.45
CA LEU A 165 8.76 4.94 4.22
C LEU A 165 9.20 5.70 2.97
N ILE A 166 8.26 5.94 2.05
CA ILE A 166 8.50 6.68 0.80
C ILE A 166 7.48 7.82 0.70
N GLU A 167 7.97 9.03 0.41
CA GLU A 167 7.15 10.22 0.22
C GLU A 167 7.19 10.67 -1.25
N PHE A 168 6.08 11.23 -1.71
CA PHE A 168 5.86 11.70 -3.08
C PHE A 168 5.39 13.14 -3.07
#